data_AF-A0A364V6P5-F1
#
_entry.id   AF-A0A364V6P5-F1
#
_cell.length_a   1.000
_cell.length_b   1.000
_cell.length_c   1.000
_cell.angle_alpha   90.00
_cell.angle_beta   90.00
_cell.angle_gamma   90.00
#
_symmetry.space_group_name_H-M   'P 1'
#
loop_
_entity.id
_entity.type
_entity.pdbx_description
1 polymer ?
#
loop_
_entity_poly.entity_id
_entity_poly.type
_entity_poly.pdbx_seq_one_letter_code
_entity_poly.pdbx_strand_id
1 'polypeptide(L)'
;MYLTTDVDRKNVKPEDYESTDFGEVCIEAGVKNPFHFYLPKPLPRELEYSSELVRELTRASSALGNLKGLSVLISDPRVLIGPYIKREALASSHIEGTQASLSDVFESEVSGDEVSDDIKEVQRYLDASKLALSVPCGSAHPVIRPRQHPLFLHYRSILEIC
;
A
#
# COMPACT_ATOMS: atom_id res chain seq x y z
N MET A 1 14.77 -3.05 14.81
CA MET A 1 14.23 -4.34 15.26
C MET A 1 12.94 -4.56 14.49
N TYR A 2 13.07 -5.17 13.31
CA TYR A 2 11.96 -5.37 12.37
C TYR A 2 11.06 -6.49 12.90
N LEU A 3 9.97 -6.11 13.56
CA LEU A 3 8.91 -7.02 13.94
C LEU A 3 7.93 -7.10 12.78
N THR A 4 8.27 -7.91 11.77
CA THR A 4 7.28 -8.47 10.84
C THR A 4 6.28 -9.29 11.66
N THR A 5 5.00 -9.14 11.37
CA THR A 5 3.91 -9.71 12.15
C THR A 5 3.84 -11.21 12.10
N ASP A 6 3.43 -11.77 13.25
CA ASP A 6 3.20 -13.16 13.64
C ASP A 6 2.36 -14.04 12.68
N VAL A 7 1.92 -13.56 11.52
CA VAL A 7 1.02 -14.31 10.62
C VAL A 7 1.77 -15.31 9.73
N ASP A 8 3.08 -15.11 9.48
CA ASP A 8 3.85 -15.97 8.56
C ASP A 8 5.03 -16.69 9.22
N ARG A 9 4.98 -16.87 10.55
CA ARG A 9 6.00 -17.65 11.29
C ARG A 9 6.03 -19.15 10.94
N LYS A 10 5.15 -19.63 10.08
CA LYS A 10 5.08 -21.05 9.71
C LYS A 10 5.46 -21.24 8.24
N ASN A 11 6.74 -21.55 8.06
CA ASN A 11 7.37 -22.06 6.84
C ASN A 11 7.53 -21.07 5.68
N VAL A 12 8.43 -20.08 5.86
CA VAL A 12 9.27 -19.65 4.72
C VAL A 12 9.99 -20.89 4.21
N LYS A 13 9.56 -21.43 3.07
CA LYS A 13 10.23 -22.53 2.40
C LYS A 13 11.44 -21.96 1.67
N PRO A 14 12.68 -22.36 1.99
CA PRO A 14 13.87 -21.78 1.35
C PRO A 14 13.84 -21.85 -0.17
N GLU A 15 13.20 -22.88 -0.73
CA GLU A 15 13.03 -23.07 -2.17
C GLU A 15 12.14 -22.01 -2.86
N ASP A 16 11.28 -21.31 -2.12
CA ASP A 16 10.37 -20.29 -2.68
C ASP A 16 11.03 -18.89 -2.73
N TYR A 17 12.24 -18.72 -2.18
CA TYR A 17 12.88 -17.41 -1.99
C TYR A 17 14.31 -17.39 -2.54
N GLU A 18 14.59 -16.40 -3.39
CA GLU A 18 15.94 -16.13 -3.87
C GLU A 18 16.62 -15.05 -3.04
N SER A 19 17.92 -15.23 -2.77
CA SER A 19 18.74 -14.18 -2.17
C SER A 19 19.16 -13.19 -3.26
N THR A 20 18.74 -11.94 -3.11
CA THR A 20 18.92 -10.87 -4.10
C THR A 20 19.49 -9.61 -3.44
N ASP A 21 19.55 -8.52 -4.19
CA ASP A 21 19.87 -7.20 -3.65
C ASP A 21 18.79 -6.67 -2.69
N PHE A 22 17.58 -7.22 -2.74
CA PHE A 22 16.45 -6.81 -1.88
C PHE A 22 16.43 -7.52 -0.52
N GLY A 23 17.13 -8.63 -0.38
CA GLY A 23 17.13 -9.41 0.86
C GLY A 23 17.69 -10.81 0.69
N GLU A 24 17.73 -11.53 1.81
CA GLU A 24 18.29 -12.88 1.86
C GLU A 24 17.51 -13.78 2.83
N VAL A 25 17.54 -15.09 2.58
CA VAL A 25 16.93 -16.08 3.47
C VAL A 25 17.91 -16.39 4.60
N CYS A 26 17.51 -16.10 5.83
CA CYS A 26 18.27 -16.38 7.03
C CYS A 26 17.63 -17.52 7.84
N ILE A 27 18.41 -18.09 8.76
CA ILE A 27 17.96 -19.07 9.75
C ILE A 27 18.20 -18.49 11.13
N GLU A 28 17.23 -18.58 12.03
CA GLU A 28 17.46 -18.23 13.44
C GLU A 28 18.28 -19.34 14.12
N ALA A 29 19.55 -19.05 14.42
CA ALA A 29 20.44 -19.96 15.12
C ALA A 29 20.28 -19.84 16.65
N GLY A 30 20.37 -20.96 17.37
CA GLY A 30 20.37 -20.99 18.84
C GLY A 30 19.01 -21.14 19.53
N VAL A 31 17.93 -21.35 18.76
CA VAL A 31 16.60 -21.67 19.28
C VAL A 31 16.31 -23.17 19.18
N LYS A 32 15.47 -23.67 20.09
CA LYS A 32 15.10 -25.10 20.17
C LYS A 32 14.50 -25.64 18.85
N ASN A 33 13.83 -24.77 18.10
CA ASN A 33 13.25 -25.05 16.79
C ASN A 33 13.67 -23.93 15.80
N PRO A 34 14.76 -24.11 15.03
CA PRO A 34 15.16 -23.13 14.03
C PRO A 34 14.09 -23.02 12.93
N PHE A 35 13.89 -21.80 12.44
CA PHE A 35 13.02 -21.53 11.30
C PHE A 35 13.70 -20.56 10.35
N HIS A 36 13.27 -20.61 9.08
CA HIS A 36 13.73 -19.70 8.04
C HIS A 36 12.93 -18.40 8.07
N PHE A 37 13.57 -17.29 7.76
CA PHE A 37 12.92 -15.99 7.56
C PHE A 37 13.63 -15.21 6.47
N TYR A 38 12.90 -14.34 5.78
CA TYR A 38 13.48 -13.42 4.80
C TYR A 38 13.90 -12.13 5.50
N LEU A 39 15.16 -11.73 5.36
CA LEU A 39 15.72 -10.49 5.90
C LEU A 39 15.89 -9.48 4.77
N PRO A 40 15.08 -8.40 4.72
CA PRO A 40 15.25 -7.34 3.73
C PRO A 40 16.58 -6.63 3.92
N LYS A 41 17.29 -6.39 2.82
CA LYS A 41 18.48 -5.51 2.79
C LYS A 41 18.04 -4.04 2.77
N PRO A 42 18.88 -3.11 3.27
CA PRO A 42 18.61 -1.69 3.09
C PRO A 42 18.42 -1.35 1.62
N LEU A 43 17.45 -0.50 1.31
CA LEU A 43 17.22 -0.04 -0.05
C LEU A 43 18.53 0.53 -0.66
N PRO A 44 18.86 0.16 -1.90
CA PRO A 44 20.05 0.68 -2.57
C PRO A 44 19.96 2.20 -2.70
N ARG A 45 21.04 2.89 -2.35
CA ARG A 45 21.11 4.37 -2.43
C ARG A 45 21.46 4.88 -3.83
N GLU A 46 22.01 4.01 -4.66
CA GLU A 46 22.36 4.28 -6.04
C GLU A 46 21.70 3.21 -6.91
N LEU A 47 21.10 3.64 -8.02
CA LEU A 47 20.44 2.76 -8.99
C LEU A 47 21.19 2.84 -10.31
N GLU A 48 21.41 1.69 -10.93
CA GLU A 48 21.96 1.64 -12.28
C GLU A 48 20.88 2.04 -13.31
N TYR A 49 21.13 3.11 -14.06
CA TYR A 49 20.22 3.58 -15.09
C TYR A 49 20.45 2.85 -16.40
N SER A 50 19.88 1.65 -16.52
CA SER A 50 19.85 0.94 -17.80
C SER A 50 19.05 1.72 -18.85
N SER A 51 19.35 1.51 -20.13
CA SER A 51 18.61 2.16 -21.23
C SER A 51 17.11 1.83 -21.21
N GLU A 52 16.75 0.63 -20.75
CA GLU A 52 15.36 0.21 -20.59
C GLU A 52 14.68 0.97 -19.45
N LEU A 53 15.32 1.07 -18.29
CA LEU A 53 14.79 1.84 -17.15
C LEU A 53 14.58 3.31 -17.54
N VAL A 54 15.55 3.92 -18.22
CA VAL A 54 15.45 5.32 -18.68
C VAL A 54 14.29 5.49 -19.66
N ARG A 55 14.06 4.51 -20.55
CA ARG A 55 12.94 4.52 -21.50
C ARG A 55 11.60 4.50 -20.77
N GLU A 56 11.40 3.57 -19.83
CA GLU A 56 10.14 3.47 -19.09
C GLU A 56 9.92 4.68 -18.16
N LEU A 57 10.97 5.17 -17.50
CA LEU A 57 10.93 6.40 -16.71
C LEU A 57 10.50 7.61 -17.55
N THR A 58 11.06 7.74 -18.76
CA THR A 58 10.72 8.82 -19.69
C THR A 58 9.25 8.71 -20.13
N ARG A 59 8.79 7.49 -20.44
CA ARG A 59 7.40 7.23 -20.81
C ARG A 59 6.43 7.60 -19.68
N ALA A 60 6.71 7.15 -18.46
CA ALA A 60 5.90 7.46 -17.29
C ALA A 60 5.87 8.96 -16.99
N SER A 61 7.03 9.62 -17.03
CA SER A 61 7.15 11.08 -16.80
C SER A 61 6.37 11.88 -17.85
N SER A 62 6.41 11.45 -19.12
CA SER A 62 5.68 12.09 -20.21
C SER A 62 4.16 11.92 -20.06
N ALA A 63 3.69 10.73 -19.66
CA ALA A 63 2.28 10.49 -19.38
C ALA A 63 1.78 11.36 -18.22
N LEU A 64 2.57 11.50 -17.14
CA LEU A 64 2.24 12.38 -16.03
C LEU A 64 2.23 13.87 -16.44
N GLY A 65 3.18 14.29 -17.27
CA GLY A 65 3.21 15.63 -17.85
C GLY A 65 1.96 15.92 -18.69
N ASN A 66 1.52 14.97 -19.51
CA ASN A 66 0.29 15.08 -20.29
C ASN A 66 -0.95 15.19 -19.39
N LEU A 67 -1.04 14.37 -18.33
CA LEU A 67 -2.13 14.46 -17.35
C LEU A 67 -2.17 15.84 -16.67
N LYS A 68 -1.00 16.36 -16.27
CA LYS A 68 -0.88 17.70 -15.70
C LYS A 68 -1.27 18.80 -16.69
N GLY A 69 -0.97 18.61 -17.98
CA GLY A 69 -1.40 19.54 -19.03
C GLY A 69 -2.92 19.54 -19.20
N LEU A 70 -3.53 18.35 -19.23
CA LEU A 70 -4.98 18.21 -19.37
C LEU A 70 -5.76 18.74 -18.15
N SER A 71 -5.20 18.66 -16.95
CA SER A 71 -5.87 19.19 -15.76
C SER A 71 -6.09 20.71 -15.80
N VAL A 72 -5.30 21.44 -16.59
CA VAL A 72 -5.47 22.89 -16.82
C VAL A 72 -6.74 23.20 -17.61
N LEU A 73 -7.27 22.24 -18.38
CA LEU A 73 -8.49 22.42 -19.17
C LEU A 73 -9.78 22.34 -18.33
N ILE A 74 -9.68 21.88 -17.08
CA ILE A 74 -10.82 21.68 -16.19
C ILE A 74 -10.90 22.85 -15.21
N SER A 75 -12.07 23.50 -15.13
CA SER A 75 -12.28 24.69 -14.29
C SER A 75 -12.00 24.46 -12.81
N ASP A 76 -12.33 23.27 -12.29
CA ASP A 76 -11.97 22.84 -10.94
C ASP A 76 -11.44 21.40 -10.96
N PRO A 77 -10.11 21.18 -10.98
CA PRO A 77 -9.52 19.85 -10.98
C PRO A 77 -9.88 19.01 -9.74
N ARG A 78 -10.33 19.63 -8.64
CA ARG A 78 -10.68 18.92 -7.40
C ARG A 78 -11.89 18.02 -7.56
N VAL A 79 -12.75 18.27 -8.55
CA VAL A 79 -13.90 17.41 -8.87
C VAL A 79 -13.47 16.00 -9.29
N LEU A 80 -12.25 15.84 -9.79
CA LEU A 80 -11.71 14.55 -10.20
C LEU A 80 -11.15 13.75 -9.02
N ILE A 81 -10.65 14.41 -7.97
CA ILE A 81 -9.94 13.75 -6.87
C ILE A 81 -10.82 12.70 -6.18
N GLY A 82 -12.07 13.06 -5.86
CA GLY A 82 -13.02 12.18 -5.15
C GLY A 82 -13.29 10.85 -5.88
N PRO A 83 -13.71 10.86 -7.16
CA PRO A 83 -13.89 9.64 -7.93
C PRO A 83 -12.61 8.83 -8.13
N TYR A 84 -11.45 9.47 -8.35
CA TYR A 84 -10.20 8.75 -8.56
C TYR A 84 -9.70 8.05 -7.29
N ILE A 85 -9.78 8.70 -6.13
CA ILE A 85 -9.33 8.08 -4.87
C ILE A 85 -10.23 6.91 -4.47
N LYS A 86 -11.52 6.94 -4.81
CA LYS A 86 -12.45 5.80 -4.64
C LYS A 86 -12.13 4.64 -5.56
N ARG A 87 -11.86 4.92 -6.84
CA ARG A 87 -11.46 3.90 -7.80
C ARG A 87 -10.15 3.24 -7.43
N GLU A 88 -9.20 4.04 -6.96
CA GLU A 88 -7.94 3.52 -6.45
C GLU A 88 -8.19 2.65 -5.21
N ALA A 89 -8.93 3.15 -4.21
CA ALA A 89 -9.17 2.43 -2.97
C ALA A 89 -9.79 1.06 -3.24
N LEU A 90 -10.78 1.01 -4.14
CA LEU A 90 -11.38 -0.25 -4.59
C LEU A 90 -10.38 -1.17 -5.29
N ALA A 91 -9.54 -0.64 -6.17
CA ALA A 91 -8.55 -1.44 -6.89
C ALA A 91 -7.51 -2.02 -5.92
N SER A 92 -7.06 -1.23 -4.93
CA SER A 92 -6.14 -1.68 -3.89
C SER A 92 -6.78 -2.76 -3.03
N SER A 93 -7.98 -2.51 -2.48
CA SER A 93 -8.69 -3.48 -1.65
C SER A 93 -9.02 -4.78 -2.41
N HIS A 94 -9.28 -4.74 -3.72
CA HIS A 94 -9.49 -5.94 -4.53
C HIS A 94 -8.24 -6.83 -4.62
N ILE A 95 -7.04 -6.23 -4.68
CA ILE A 95 -5.78 -7.00 -4.69
C ILE A 95 -5.65 -7.80 -3.38
N GLU A 96 -6.21 -7.27 -2.30
CA GLU A 96 -6.22 -7.88 -0.96
C GLU A 96 -7.45 -8.76 -0.71
N GLY A 97 -8.28 -8.97 -1.75
CA GLY A 97 -9.38 -9.94 -1.75
C GLY A 97 -10.76 -9.38 -1.44
N THR A 98 -10.89 -8.07 -1.18
CA THR A 98 -12.18 -7.40 -0.94
C THR A 98 -13.13 -7.54 -2.13
N GLN A 99 -14.41 -7.82 -1.88
CA GLN A 99 -15.47 -7.91 -2.89
C GLN A 99 -16.44 -6.73 -2.72
N ALA A 100 -16.13 -5.60 -3.35
CA ALA A 100 -16.94 -4.39 -3.29
C ALA A 100 -17.00 -3.71 -4.66
N SER A 101 -18.13 -3.12 -5.01
CA SER A 101 -18.27 -2.32 -6.24
C SER A 101 -18.23 -0.81 -5.94
N LEU A 102 -18.00 -0.02 -6.99
CA LEU A 102 -18.09 1.45 -6.87
C LEU A 102 -19.51 1.91 -6.53
N SER A 103 -20.53 1.18 -6.99
CA SER A 103 -21.92 1.43 -6.63
C SER A 103 -22.14 1.21 -5.14
N ASP A 104 -21.61 0.13 -4.57
CA ASP A 104 -21.75 -0.20 -3.15
C ASP A 104 -21.10 0.88 -2.27
N VAL A 105 -19.94 1.40 -2.69
CA VAL A 105 -19.28 2.52 -2.02
C VAL A 105 -20.16 3.77 -2.05
N PHE A 106 -20.72 4.12 -3.19
CA PHE A 106 -21.63 5.28 -3.28
C PHE A 106 -22.92 5.08 -2.50
N GLU A 107 -23.49 3.89 -2.51
CA GLU A 107 -24.68 3.56 -1.73
C GLU A 107 -24.40 3.70 -0.22
N SER A 108 -23.25 3.25 0.25
CA SER A 108 -22.83 3.40 1.66
C SER A 108 -22.64 4.84 2.11
N GLU A 109 -22.44 5.79 1.19
CA GLU A 109 -22.34 7.22 1.52
C GLU A 109 -23.71 7.89 1.70
N VAL A 110 -24.75 7.30 1.13
CA VAL A 110 -26.13 7.82 1.15
C VAL A 110 -26.95 7.11 2.21
N SER A 111 -26.78 5.80 2.33
CA SER A 111 -27.48 4.93 3.26
C SER A 111 -26.74 4.88 4.59
N GLY A 112 -27.40 5.25 5.69
CA GLY A 112 -26.85 5.14 7.05
C GLY A 112 -26.93 3.73 7.65
N ASP A 113 -27.08 2.72 6.80
CA ASP A 113 -27.32 1.33 7.19
C ASP A 113 -26.03 0.60 7.60
N GLU A 114 -26.18 -0.59 8.17
CA GLU A 114 -25.03 -1.44 8.48
C GLU A 114 -24.24 -1.79 7.22
N VAL A 115 -23.00 -1.33 7.19
CA VAL A 115 -22.09 -1.51 6.06
C VAL A 115 -21.34 -2.84 6.19
N SER A 116 -21.13 -3.54 5.07
CA SER A 116 -20.34 -4.79 5.05
C SER A 116 -18.89 -4.54 5.44
N ASP A 117 -18.20 -5.59 5.91
CA ASP A 117 -16.79 -5.47 6.29
C ASP A 117 -15.88 -5.11 5.10
N ASP A 118 -16.24 -5.56 3.90
CA ASP A 118 -15.54 -5.21 2.65
C ASP A 118 -15.62 -3.71 2.35
N ILE A 119 -16.79 -3.09 2.51
CA ILE A 119 -16.93 -1.65 2.30
C ILE A 119 -16.26 -0.86 3.43
N LYS A 120 -16.29 -1.35 4.67
CA LYS A 120 -15.53 -0.73 5.76
C LYS A 120 -14.03 -0.70 5.46
N GLU A 121 -13.49 -1.71 4.80
CA GLU A 121 -12.08 -1.74 4.39
C GLU A 121 -11.78 -0.63 3.37
N VAL A 122 -12.61 -0.50 2.35
CA VAL A 122 -12.50 0.57 1.35
C VAL A 122 -12.64 1.95 2.02
N GLN A 123 -13.56 2.11 2.97
CA GLN A 123 -13.73 3.36 3.72
C GLN A 123 -12.50 3.69 4.57
N ARG A 124 -11.89 2.70 5.24
CA ARG A 124 -10.64 2.90 6.00
C ARG A 124 -9.51 3.37 5.09
N TYR A 125 -9.38 2.77 3.90
CA TYR A 125 -8.39 3.22 2.92
C TYR A 125 -8.62 4.68 2.51
N LEU A 126 -9.88 5.03 2.21
CA LEU A 126 -10.26 6.39 1.84
C LEU A 126 -9.95 7.40 2.94
N ASP A 127 -10.24 7.05 4.19
CA ASP A 127 -10.00 7.92 5.34
C ASP A 127 -8.50 8.09 5.60
N ALA A 128 -7.72 7.01 5.49
CA ALA A 128 -6.27 7.07 5.57
C ALA A 128 -5.67 7.97 4.47
N SER A 129 -6.18 7.85 3.25
CA SER A 129 -5.71 8.65 2.12
C SER A 129 -6.06 10.14 2.29
N LYS A 130 -7.30 10.46 2.70
CA LYS A 130 -7.70 11.85 3.00
C LYS A 130 -6.87 12.45 4.12
N LEU A 131 -6.62 11.67 5.18
CA LEU A 131 -5.75 12.07 6.27
C LEU A 131 -4.35 12.40 5.74
N ALA A 132 -3.74 11.52 4.95
CA ALA A 132 -2.42 11.76 4.36
C ALA A 132 -2.37 13.04 3.52
N LEU A 133 -3.41 13.33 2.72
CA LEU A 133 -3.49 14.56 1.93
C LEU A 133 -3.62 15.83 2.78
N SER A 134 -4.27 15.73 3.93
CA SER A 134 -4.44 16.87 4.86
C SER A 134 -3.18 17.22 5.64
N VAL A 135 -2.24 16.28 5.75
CA VAL A 135 -1.02 16.44 6.53
C VAL A 135 -0.01 17.25 5.72
N PRO A 136 0.49 18.40 6.24
CA PRO A 136 1.51 19.17 5.56
C PRO A 136 2.81 18.37 5.42
N CYS A 137 3.40 18.40 4.23
CA CYS A 137 4.71 17.83 3.95
C CYS A 137 5.74 18.40 4.95
N GLY A 138 6.45 17.52 5.67
CA GLY A 138 7.48 17.91 6.65
C GLY A 138 7.01 17.99 8.11
N SER A 139 5.73 17.77 8.41
CA SER A 139 5.30 17.57 9.79
C SER A 139 5.71 16.17 10.28
N ALA A 140 6.54 16.11 11.31
CA ALA A 140 6.96 14.85 11.92
C ALA A 140 5.75 14.19 12.60
N HIS A 141 5.08 13.27 11.92
CA HIS A 141 4.08 12.43 12.56
C HIS A 141 4.73 11.19 13.18
N PRO A 142 4.34 10.79 14.39
CA PRO A 142 4.59 9.43 14.84
C PRO A 142 3.87 8.50 13.87
N VAL A 143 4.58 7.53 13.32
CA VAL A 143 4.03 6.39 12.55
C VAL A 143 2.67 6.04 13.14
N ILE A 144 1.60 6.13 12.34
CA ILE A 144 0.23 5.78 12.77
C ILE A 144 0.30 4.34 13.26
N ARG A 145 0.38 4.14 14.59
CA ARG A 145 0.28 2.80 15.14
C ARG A 145 -1.19 2.40 15.02
N PRO A 146 -1.52 1.28 14.34
CA PRO A 146 -2.88 0.79 14.36
C PRO A 146 -3.28 0.57 15.82
N ARG A 147 -4.40 1.20 16.23
CA ARG A 147 -4.98 1.00 17.56
C ARG A 147 -5.27 -0.50 17.69
N GLN A 148 -4.81 -1.13 18.77
CA GLN A 148 -4.98 -2.55 19.04
C GLN A 148 -6.47 -2.90 19.08
N HIS A 149 -7.05 -3.26 17.93
CA HIS A 149 -8.40 -3.79 17.81
C HIS A 149 -8.28 -5.21 17.26
N PRO A 150 -8.94 -6.21 17.88
CA PRO A 150 -8.71 -7.64 17.57
C PRO A 150 -9.14 -8.09 16.17
N LEU A 151 -9.55 -7.19 15.28
CA LEU A 151 -9.93 -7.49 13.88
C LEU A 151 -8.89 -7.03 12.84
N PHE A 152 -7.77 -6.43 13.27
CA PHE A 152 -6.74 -5.86 12.38
C PHE A 152 -5.59 -6.83 12.01
N LEU A 153 -5.80 -8.14 12.10
CA LEU A 153 -4.74 -9.12 11.84
C LEU A 153 -4.48 -9.41 10.35
N HIS A 154 -5.19 -8.76 9.42
CA HIS A 154 -5.07 -9.08 7.98
C HIS A 154 -4.53 -7.96 7.08
N TYR A 155 -4.38 -6.72 7.57
CA TYR A 155 -4.00 -5.57 6.73
C TYR A 155 -2.81 -4.80 7.33
N ARG A 156 -1.59 -5.33 7.14
CA ARG A 156 -0.32 -4.60 7.38
C ARG A 156 0.49 -4.33 6.11
N SER A 157 0.00 -4.72 4.95
CA SER A 157 0.68 -4.60 3.65
C SER A 157 0.77 -3.16 3.12
N ILE A 158 -0.23 -2.30 3.37
CA ILE A 158 -0.32 -1.00 2.69
C ILE A 158 0.41 0.14 3.43
N LEU A 159 0.57 0.07 4.76
CA LEU A 159 1.10 1.19 5.55
C LEU A 159 2.64 1.22 5.73
N GLU A 160 3.37 0.23 5.22
CA GLU A 160 4.84 0.13 5.39
C GLU A 160 5.66 0.45 4.11
N ILE A 161 5.01 0.97 3.05
CA ILE A 161 5.70 1.40 1.80
C ILE A 161 5.89 2.92 1.71
N CYS A 162 5.45 3.70 2.71
CA CYS A 162 5.74 5.15 2.80
C CYS A 162 6.77 5.47 3.89
#